data_AF-G8LXW0-F1
#
_entry.id   AF-G8LXW0-F1
#
_cell.length_a   1.000
_cell.length_b   1.000
_cell.length_c   1.000
_cell.angle_alpha   90.00
_cell.angle_beta   90.00
_cell.angle_gamma   90.00
#
_symmetry.space_group_name_H-M   'P 1'
#
loop_
_entity.id
_entity.type
_entity.pdbx_description
1 polymer ?
#
loop_
_entity_poly.entity_id
_entity_poly.type
_entity_poly.pdbx_seq_one_letter_code
_entity_poly.pdbx_strand_id
1 'polypeptide(L)'
;MINIMIKSGLLHRKSGWVKAIVFLFISVILLAFSNFAYCAEFVYGDVNGSGSVDSVDYALVKGYILGMITEFPGPDGKKAGDVNADGEINSIDFALMKSYLLGLIKKFPAEDIPAVTPTPTAPPKKGNVTYTLVKVSNPTADQIDAYNRIQSAMDKAIEFYNNYTSITKTLTVYYEPSVSTADGNINGTIRFGSNRSYMNHITAMHEIAHTVGVGTSGKWSSLIVNGVYTGPNATAAIRAITGDSNAVIKGDSTHFWPYGLNYTSEVKSDQDLINHCIIVDAMKKDGI
;
A
#
# COMPACT_ATOMS: atom_id res chain seq x y z
N MET A 1 -89.68 -27.06 -13.67
CA MET A 1 -88.92 -26.16 -14.57
C MET A 1 -87.57 -25.89 -13.93
N ILE A 2 -86.53 -26.48 -14.52
CA ILE A 2 -85.08 -26.18 -14.49
C ILE A 2 -84.48 -25.71 -13.15
N ASN A 3 -83.82 -26.65 -12.48
CA ASN A 3 -82.90 -26.43 -11.36
C ASN A 3 -81.50 -26.17 -11.95
N ILE A 4 -80.94 -24.97 -11.73
CA ILE A 4 -79.60 -24.61 -12.23
C ILE A 4 -78.54 -25.18 -11.30
N MET A 5 -77.77 -26.10 -11.85
CA MET A 5 -76.60 -26.73 -11.24
C MET A 5 -75.39 -25.81 -11.39
N ILE A 6 -74.80 -25.32 -10.29
CA ILE A 6 -73.42 -24.79 -10.30
C ILE A 6 -72.60 -25.61 -9.30
N LYS A 7 -71.88 -26.61 -9.84
CA LYS A 7 -70.70 -27.19 -9.19
C LYS A 7 -69.53 -26.25 -9.47
N SER A 8 -68.99 -25.58 -8.46
CA SER A 8 -67.61 -25.08 -8.51
C SER A 8 -66.75 -25.91 -7.57
N GLY A 9 -66.06 -26.91 -8.13
CA GLY A 9 -65.00 -27.61 -7.43
C GLY A 9 -63.85 -26.65 -7.17
N LEU A 10 -63.57 -26.36 -5.89
CA LEU A 10 -62.28 -25.83 -5.47
C LEU A 10 -61.23 -26.93 -5.68
N LEU A 11 -60.63 -26.98 -6.86
CA LEU A 11 -59.39 -27.73 -7.08
C LEU A 11 -58.25 -26.92 -6.49
N HIS A 12 -57.75 -27.40 -5.35
CA HIS A 12 -56.52 -26.99 -4.71
C HIS A 12 -55.32 -27.40 -5.59
N ARG A 13 -55.08 -26.65 -6.67
CA ARG A 13 -53.86 -26.82 -7.48
C ARG A 13 -52.74 -26.03 -6.81
N LYS A 14 -52.07 -26.64 -5.82
CA LYS A 14 -50.77 -26.15 -5.32
C LYS A 14 -49.81 -26.13 -6.51
N SER A 15 -49.74 -24.98 -7.15
CA SER A 15 -49.05 -24.77 -8.41
C SER A 15 -47.56 -24.97 -8.20
N GLY A 16 -47.02 -26.07 -8.72
CA GLY A 16 -45.58 -26.33 -8.78
C GLY A 16 -44.81 -25.19 -9.44
N TRP A 17 -45.48 -24.36 -10.23
CA TRP A 17 -44.92 -23.15 -10.83
C TRP A 17 -44.56 -22.07 -9.81
N VAL A 18 -45.31 -21.91 -8.72
CA VAL A 18 -44.93 -20.93 -7.67
C VAL A 18 -43.69 -21.41 -6.92
N LYS A 19 -43.57 -22.72 -6.67
CA LYS A 19 -42.35 -23.30 -6.10
C LYS A 19 -41.16 -23.20 -7.06
N ALA A 20 -41.38 -23.41 -8.36
CA ALA A 20 -40.34 -23.27 -9.38
C ALA A 20 -39.87 -21.81 -9.54
N ILE A 21 -40.78 -20.83 -9.52
CA ILE A 21 -40.46 -19.40 -9.62
C ILE A 21 -39.70 -18.91 -8.37
N VAL A 22 -40.09 -19.36 -7.16
CA VAL A 22 -39.35 -19.04 -5.93
C VAL A 22 -37.97 -19.69 -5.92
N PHE A 23 -37.84 -20.93 -6.41
CA PHE A 23 -36.53 -21.59 -6.54
C PHE A 23 -35.63 -20.92 -7.61
N LEU A 24 -36.22 -20.44 -8.71
CA LEU A 24 -35.51 -19.68 -9.75
C LEU A 24 -35.07 -18.29 -9.25
N PHE A 25 -35.89 -17.62 -8.45
CA PHE A 25 -35.53 -16.32 -7.85
C PHE A 25 -34.45 -16.45 -6.76
N ILE A 26 -34.49 -17.49 -5.92
CA ILE A 26 -33.46 -17.74 -4.90
C ILE A 26 -32.13 -18.16 -5.54
N SER A 27 -32.16 -18.92 -6.65
CA SER A 27 -30.93 -19.30 -7.38
C SER A 27 -30.30 -18.14 -8.16
N VAL A 28 -31.10 -17.22 -8.71
CA VAL A 28 -30.58 -16.00 -9.36
C VAL A 28 -30.01 -15.01 -8.33
N ILE A 29 -30.57 -14.93 -7.12
CA ILE A 29 -30.02 -14.12 -6.02
C ILE A 29 -28.73 -14.75 -5.46
N LEU A 30 -28.59 -16.08 -5.42
CA LEU A 30 -27.33 -16.73 -5.02
C LEU A 30 -26.19 -16.51 -6.03
N LEU A 31 -26.49 -16.37 -7.33
CA LEU A 31 -25.49 -16.07 -8.36
C LEU A 31 -25.06 -14.59 -8.36
N ALA A 32 -25.92 -13.67 -7.93
CA ALA A 32 -25.63 -12.23 -7.86
C ALA A 32 -24.73 -11.81 -6.67
N PHE A 33 -24.48 -12.71 -5.71
CA PHE A 33 -23.56 -12.48 -4.58
C PHE A 33 -22.23 -13.25 -4.70
N SER A 34 -21.97 -13.87 -5.85
CA SER A 34 -20.73 -14.61 -6.09
C SER A 34 -19.61 -13.77 -6.72
N ASN A 35 -19.58 -12.46 -6.46
CA ASN A 35 -18.29 -11.76 -6.42
C ASN A 35 -17.62 -12.10 -5.09
N PHE A 36 -17.32 -13.39 -4.88
CA PHE A 36 -16.16 -13.72 -4.10
C PHE A 36 -15.01 -13.11 -4.89
N ALA A 37 -14.55 -11.94 -4.45
CA ALA A 37 -13.21 -11.51 -4.76
C ALA A 37 -12.31 -12.65 -4.29
N TYR A 38 -11.94 -13.53 -5.22
CA TYR A 38 -10.82 -14.42 -5.04
C TYR A 38 -9.67 -13.46 -4.77
N CYS A 39 -9.22 -13.38 -3.52
CA CYS A 39 -7.92 -12.85 -3.23
C CYS A 39 -6.99 -13.85 -3.92
N ALA A 40 -6.55 -13.52 -5.13
CA ALA A 40 -5.63 -14.37 -5.88
C ALA A 40 -4.44 -14.62 -4.95
N GLU A 41 -4.17 -15.89 -4.70
CA GLU A 41 -3.00 -16.29 -3.93
C GLU A 41 -1.76 -15.76 -4.68
N PHE A 42 -0.85 -15.11 -3.96
CA PHE A 42 0.37 -14.59 -4.57
C PHE A 42 1.25 -15.76 -5.00
N VAL A 43 1.59 -15.83 -6.29
CA VAL A 43 2.42 -16.89 -6.87
C VAL A 43 3.60 -16.25 -7.61
N TYR A 44 4.84 -16.67 -7.27
CA TYR A 44 6.01 -16.25 -8.03
C TYR A 44 5.91 -16.75 -9.47
N GLY A 45 6.18 -15.86 -10.42
CA GLY A 45 6.02 -16.08 -11.85
C GLY A 45 4.64 -15.74 -12.42
N ASP A 46 3.59 -15.52 -11.60
CA ASP A 46 2.27 -15.10 -12.08
C ASP A 46 2.17 -13.56 -12.13
N VAL A 47 2.66 -12.99 -13.24
CA VAL A 47 2.76 -11.53 -13.36
C VAL A 47 1.44 -10.89 -13.80
N ASN A 48 0.49 -11.68 -14.32
CA ASN A 48 -0.82 -11.19 -14.73
C ASN A 48 -1.93 -11.40 -13.66
N GLY A 49 -1.63 -12.11 -12.57
CA GLY A 49 -2.54 -12.35 -11.45
C GLY A 49 -3.62 -13.39 -11.76
N SER A 50 -3.36 -14.32 -12.67
CA SER A 50 -4.30 -15.36 -13.10
C SER A 50 -4.39 -16.55 -12.13
N GLY A 51 -3.46 -16.65 -11.18
CA GLY A 51 -3.27 -17.80 -10.29
C GLY A 51 -2.49 -18.94 -10.95
N SER A 52 -1.85 -18.73 -12.11
CA SER A 52 -1.06 -19.74 -12.82
C SER A 52 0.20 -19.12 -13.41
N VAL A 53 1.28 -19.91 -13.49
CA VAL A 53 2.54 -19.52 -14.12
C VAL A 53 2.63 -20.18 -15.49
N ASP A 54 2.42 -19.42 -16.55
CA ASP A 54 2.40 -19.97 -17.90
C ASP A 54 3.11 -19.12 -18.97
N SER A 55 2.90 -19.46 -20.24
CA SER A 55 3.53 -18.78 -21.38
C SER A 55 3.14 -17.29 -21.53
N VAL A 56 2.00 -16.89 -20.97
CA VAL A 56 1.53 -15.50 -20.95
C VAL A 56 2.43 -14.68 -20.04
N ASP A 57 2.73 -15.17 -18.85
CA ASP A 57 3.63 -14.50 -17.90
C ASP A 57 5.04 -14.38 -18.45
N TYR A 58 5.53 -15.45 -19.08
CA TYR A 58 6.81 -15.44 -19.76
C TYR A 58 6.90 -14.38 -20.87
N ALA A 59 5.84 -14.22 -21.65
CA ALA A 59 5.77 -13.19 -22.69
C ALA A 59 5.72 -11.77 -22.10
N LEU A 60 5.00 -11.59 -20.98
CA LEU A 60 4.92 -10.31 -20.27
C LEU A 60 6.27 -9.91 -19.68
N VAL A 61 6.98 -10.84 -19.01
CA VAL A 61 8.33 -10.58 -18.48
C VAL A 61 9.29 -10.19 -19.60
N LYS A 62 9.21 -10.86 -20.77
CA LYS A 62 9.97 -10.46 -21.96
C LYS A 62 9.62 -9.05 -22.42
N GLY A 63 8.33 -8.74 -22.49
CA GLY A 63 7.84 -7.41 -22.86
C GLY A 63 8.36 -6.32 -21.91
N TYR A 64 8.41 -6.62 -20.62
CA TYR A 64 8.92 -5.72 -19.59
C TYR A 64 10.42 -5.46 -19.75
N ILE A 65 11.23 -6.52 -19.91
CA ILE A 65 12.69 -6.40 -20.12
C ILE A 65 13.01 -5.63 -21.41
N LEU A 66 12.19 -5.76 -22.45
CA LEU A 66 12.34 -5.05 -23.71
C LEU A 66 11.75 -3.62 -23.69
N GLY A 67 11.18 -3.18 -22.56
CA GLY A 67 10.56 -1.87 -22.42
C GLY A 67 9.26 -1.68 -23.23
N MET A 68 8.64 -2.78 -23.68
CA MET A 68 7.37 -2.76 -24.41
C MET A 68 6.18 -2.55 -23.46
N ILE A 69 6.35 -2.91 -22.18
CA ILE A 69 5.44 -2.59 -21.08
C ILE A 69 6.27 -2.06 -19.91
N THR A 70 5.70 -1.15 -19.12
CA THR A 70 6.34 -0.61 -17.90
C THR A 70 5.69 -1.12 -16.62
N GLU A 71 4.54 -1.76 -16.74
CA GLU A 71 3.75 -2.33 -15.65
C GLU A 71 3.17 -3.66 -16.10
N PHE A 72 2.97 -4.56 -15.14
CA PHE A 72 2.30 -5.83 -15.38
C PHE A 72 0.79 -5.73 -15.13
N PRO A 73 -0.04 -6.58 -15.75
CA PRO A 73 -1.49 -6.59 -15.50
C PRO A 73 -1.87 -7.00 -14.08
N GLY A 74 -1.07 -7.84 -13.42
CA GLY A 74 -1.33 -8.33 -12.07
C GLY A 74 -0.97 -7.30 -10.99
N PRO A 75 -1.73 -7.23 -9.88
CA PRO A 75 -1.52 -6.24 -8.82
C PRO A 75 -0.14 -6.32 -8.17
N ASP A 76 0.44 -7.51 -8.11
CA ASP A 76 1.79 -7.77 -7.59
C ASP A 76 2.78 -8.18 -8.71
N GLY A 77 2.49 -7.86 -9.98
CA GLY A 77 3.18 -8.47 -11.12
C GLY A 77 4.68 -8.19 -11.17
N LYS A 78 5.15 -7.04 -10.67
CA LYS A 78 6.59 -6.76 -10.53
C LYS A 78 7.25 -7.65 -9.47
N LYS A 79 6.57 -7.87 -8.35
CA LYS A 79 7.05 -8.76 -7.28
C LYS A 79 7.00 -10.22 -7.71
N ALA A 80 5.98 -10.62 -8.46
CA ALA A 80 5.88 -11.96 -9.02
C ALA A 80 6.93 -12.21 -10.12
N GLY A 81 7.35 -11.16 -10.84
CA GLY A 81 8.33 -11.26 -11.94
C GLY A 81 9.79 -11.35 -11.49
N ASP A 82 10.12 -10.94 -10.27
CA ASP A 82 11.43 -11.12 -9.62
C ASP A 82 11.48 -12.51 -8.96
N VAL A 83 11.79 -13.53 -9.76
CA VAL A 83 11.69 -14.95 -9.37
C VAL A 83 12.96 -15.48 -8.72
N ASN A 84 14.03 -14.68 -8.66
CA ASN A 84 15.21 -14.96 -7.84
C ASN A 84 15.33 -14.07 -6.59
N ALA A 85 14.41 -13.10 -6.41
CA ALA A 85 14.35 -12.14 -5.33
C ALA A 85 15.62 -11.28 -5.18
N ASP A 86 16.22 -10.88 -6.29
CA ASP A 86 17.39 -9.98 -6.30
C ASP A 86 17.03 -8.49 -6.36
N GLY A 87 15.73 -8.18 -6.48
CA GLY A 87 15.19 -6.82 -6.52
C GLY A 87 15.11 -6.22 -7.92
N GLU A 88 15.52 -6.94 -8.96
CA GLU A 88 15.40 -6.56 -10.36
C GLU A 88 14.56 -7.58 -11.15
N ILE A 89 14.04 -7.17 -12.31
CA ILE A 89 13.41 -8.09 -13.27
C ILE A 89 14.25 -8.02 -14.54
N ASN A 90 15.09 -9.01 -14.75
CA ASN A 90 16.07 -9.00 -15.82
C ASN A 90 16.18 -10.36 -16.53
N SER A 91 17.23 -10.53 -17.34
CA SER A 91 17.45 -11.76 -18.11
C SER A 91 17.56 -13.04 -17.27
N ILE A 92 17.89 -12.91 -15.98
CA ILE A 92 17.99 -14.02 -15.04
C ILE A 92 16.60 -14.56 -14.72
N ASP A 93 15.66 -13.69 -14.38
CA ASP A 93 14.25 -14.06 -14.14
C ASP A 93 13.61 -14.69 -15.36
N PHE A 94 13.87 -14.11 -16.53
CA PHE A 94 13.40 -14.64 -17.79
C PHE A 94 13.93 -16.06 -18.06
N ALA A 95 15.19 -16.35 -17.73
CA ALA A 95 15.77 -17.67 -17.88
C ALA A 95 15.18 -18.68 -16.87
N LEU A 96 14.89 -18.24 -15.64
CA LEU A 96 14.26 -19.05 -14.60
C LEU A 96 12.80 -19.39 -14.94
N MET A 97 12.01 -18.40 -15.41
CA MET A 97 10.67 -18.60 -15.95
C MET A 97 10.66 -19.66 -17.05
N LYS A 98 11.59 -19.58 -18.00
CA LYS A 98 11.75 -20.61 -19.04
C LYS A 98 12.07 -21.99 -18.46
N SER A 99 12.95 -22.06 -17.47
CA SER A 99 13.33 -23.31 -16.81
C SER A 99 12.16 -23.95 -16.06
N TYR A 100 11.28 -23.13 -15.46
CA TYR A 100 10.06 -23.57 -14.79
C TYR A 100 9.04 -24.14 -15.78
N LEU A 101 8.76 -23.42 -16.88
CA LEU A 101 7.84 -23.89 -17.93
C LEU A 101 8.32 -25.17 -18.62
N LEU A 102 9.63 -25.40 -18.67
CA LEU A 102 10.24 -26.64 -19.17
C LEU A 102 10.30 -27.75 -18.12
N GLY A 103 9.89 -27.48 -16.88
CA GLY A 103 9.88 -28.44 -15.78
C GLY A 103 11.26 -28.82 -15.24
N LEU A 104 12.31 -28.06 -15.60
CA LEU A 104 13.70 -28.24 -15.14
C LEU A 104 13.85 -27.83 -13.67
N ILE A 105 13.05 -26.84 -13.24
CA ILE A 105 12.85 -26.48 -11.85
C ILE A 105 11.38 -26.67 -11.50
N LYS A 106 11.09 -27.05 -10.26
CA LYS A 106 9.70 -27.28 -9.77
C LYS A 106 9.15 -26.10 -8.98
N LYS A 107 10.03 -25.17 -8.62
CA LYS A 107 9.80 -23.95 -7.86
C LYS A 107 10.90 -22.96 -8.23
N PHE A 108 10.61 -21.68 -8.07
CA PHE A 108 11.57 -20.60 -8.27
C PHE A 108 12.53 -20.46 -7.09
N PRO A 109 13.76 -19.95 -7.30
CA PRO A 109 14.68 -19.64 -6.21
C PRO A 109 14.07 -18.69 -5.16
N ALA A 110 13.22 -17.74 -5.56
CA ALA A 110 12.49 -16.87 -4.63
C ALA A 110 11.56 -17.63 -3.66
N GLU A 111 11.14 -18.86 -4.00
CA GLU A 111 10.38 -19.75 -3.11
C GLU A 111 11.27 -20.52 -2.12
N ASP A 112 12.56 -20.68 -2.43
CA ASP A 112 13.56 -21.37 -1.60
C ASP A 112 14.35 -20.43 -0.69
N ILE A 113 14.38 -19.15 -1.04
CA ILE A 113 14.84 -18.11 -0.13
C ILE A 113 13.93 -18.15 1.09
N PRO A 114 14.44 -18.39 2.32
CA PRO A 114 13.63 -18.57 3.51
C PRO A 114 12.81 -17.35 3.96
N ALA A 115 12.20 -16.54 3.10
CA ALA A 115 11.94 -15.13 3.40
C ALA A 115 13.15 -14.57 4.15
N VAL A 116 14.23 -14.21 3.43
CA VAL A 116 15.20 -13.25 3.99
C VAL A 116 14.44 -11.94 4.21
N THR A 117 13.66 -11.96 5.27
CA THR A 117 13.23 -10.83 6.03
C THR A 117 14.57 -10.20 6.40
N PRO A 118 14.92 -8.99 5.94
CA PRO A 118 16.01 -8.27 6.59
C PRO A 118 15.69 -8.34 8.07
N THR A 119 16.54 -8.96 8.90
CA THR A 119 16.21 -9.31 10.29
C THR A 119 15.47 -8.15 10.95
N PRO A 120 14.12 -8.19 11.12
CA PRO A 120 13.45 -7.21 11.93
C PRO A 120 13.50 -7.82 13.32
N THR A 121 14.54 -7.50 14.09
CA THR A 121 14.37 -7.60 15.54
C THR A 121 13.48 -6.45 15.98
N ALA A 122 12.16 -6.61 15.78
CA ALA A 122 11.08 -6.43 16.75
C ALA A 122 9.73 -6.18 16.05
N PRO A 123 8.68 -6.90 16.44
CA PRO A 123 7.43 -6.25 16.83
C PRO A 123 7.26 -6.32 18.36
N PRO A 124 6.57 -5.36 19.01
CA PRO A 124 5.81 -4.29 18.38
C PRO A 124 6.30 -2.91 18.84
N LYS A 125 6.65 -2.03 17.90
CA LYS A 125 6.67 -0.59 18.21
C LYS A 125 5.26 -0.08 17.94
N LYS A 126 4.40 -0.16 18.97
CA LYS A 126 2.99 0.29 18.94
C LYS A 126 2.94 1.79 19.07
N GLY A 127 3.38 2.50 18.04
CA GLY A 127 3.04 3.90 17.90
C GLY A 127 1.54 4.08 18.12
N ASN A 128 1.16 5.25 18.59
CA ASN A 128 -0.24 5.64 18.70
C ASN A 128 -0.43 6.93 17.91
N VAL A 129 -0.03 6.89 16.64
CA VAL A 129 -0.39 7.90 15.68
C VAL A 129 -1.83 7.66 15.28
N THR A 130 -2.67 8.67 15.47
CA THR A 130 -4.09 8.67 15.13
C THR A 130 -4.40 9.91 14.33
N TYR A 131 -5.47 9.88 13.55
CA TYR A 131 -5.89 11.07 12.82
C TYR A 131 -7.40 11.26 12.82
N THR A 132 -7.82 12.51 12.68
CA THR A 132 -9.18 12.88 12.29
C THR A 132 -9.11 13.63 10.97
N LEU A 133 -9.78 13.11 9.94
CA LEU A 133 -9.98 13.83 8.68
C LEU A 133 -11.23 14.72 8.82
N VAL A 134 -11.02 16.03 8.78
CA VAL A 134 -12.10 17.01 8.87
C VAL A 134 -12.86 17.05 7.55
N LYS A 135 -14.16 16.70 7.61
CA LYS A 135 -15.07 16.68 6.47
C LYS A 135 -16.22 17.67 6.71
N VAL A 136 -16.62 18.38 5.66
CA VAL A 136 -17.84 19.21 5.70
C VAL A 136 -19.09 18.33 5.67
N SER A 137 -20.23 18.80 6.18
CA SER A 137 -21.47 18.02 6.28
C SER A 137 -22.10 17.69 4.92
N ASN A 138 -21.93 18.55 3.92
CA ASN A 138 -22.47 18.40 2.56
C ASN A 138 -21.34 18.54 1.54
N PRO A 139 -20.51 17.50 1.35
CA PRO A 139 -19.34 17.60 0.49
C PRO A 139 -19.70 17.59 -0.99
N THR A 140 -18.93 18.35 -1.77
CA THR A 140 -18.94 18.28 -3.24
C THR A 140 -18.34 16.96 -3.74
N ALA A 141 -18.56 16.61 -5.01
CA ALA A 141 -17.95 15.42 -5.61
C ALA A 141 -16.41 15.45 -5.56
N ASP A 142 -15.82 16.63 -5.75
CA ASP A 142 -14.38 16.86 -5.61
C ASP A 142 -13.90 16.55 -4.19
N GLN A 143 -14.59 17.08 -3.17
CA GLN A 143 -14.27 16.82 -1.76
C GLN A 143 -14.43 15.34 -1.41
N ILE A 144 -15.46 14.65 -1.92
CA ILE A 144 -15.64 13.21 -1.69
C ILE A 144 -14.44 12.41 -2.24
N ASP A 145 -14.03 12.68 -3.48
CA ASP A 145 -12.87 12.02 -4.10
C ASP A 145 -11.58 12.31 -3.30
N ALA A 146 -11.35 13.57 -2.92
CA ALA A 146 -10.21 13.95 -2.09
C ALA A 146 -10.22 13.23 -0.74
N TYR A 147 -11.36 13.22 -0.04
CA TYR A 147 -11.48 12.56 1.26
C TYR A 147 -11.21 11.07 1.19
N ASN A 148 -11.68 10.37 0.16
CA ASN A 148 -11.44 8.93 0.00
C ASN A 148 -9.95 8.63 -0.22
N ARG A 149 -9.27 9.45 -1.05
CA ARG A 149 -7.83 9.29 -1.32
C ARG A 149 -6.98 9.62 -0.10
N ILE A 150 -7.27 10.73 0.57
CA ILE A 150 -6.58 11.14 1.80
C ILE A 150 -6.80 10.08 2.89
N GLN A 151 -8.01 9.56 3.05
CA GLN A 151 -8.30 8.50 4.02
C GLN A 151 -7.46 7.25 3.73
N SER A 152 -7.44 6.75 2.48
CA SER A 152 -6.62 5.59 2.10
C SER A 152 -5.12 5.84 2.31
N ALA A 153 -4.63 7.03 1.97
CA ALA A 153 -3.24 7.43 2.18
C ALA A 153 -2.86 7.47 3.67
N MET A 154 -3.69 8.11 4.49
CA MET A 154 -3.47 8.23 5.94
C MET A 154 -3.58 6.87 6.63
N ASP A 155 -4.57 6.04 6.29
CA ASP A 155 -4.73 4.71 6.89
C ASP A 155 -3.47 3.86 6.68
N LYS A 156 -2.91 3.85 5.47
CA LYS A 156 -1.66 3.12 5.18
C LYS A 156 -0.44 3.74 5.86
N ALA A 157 -0.31 5.07 5.88
CA ALA A 157 0.78 5.74 6.58
C ALA A 157 0.76 5.45 8.09
N ILE A 158 -0.43 5.49 8.71
CA ILE A 158 -0.63 5.19 10.13
C ILE A 158 -0.29 3.73 10.43
N GLU A 159 -0.63 2.79 9.54
CA GLU A 159 -0.22 1.39 9.66
C GLU A 159 1.31 1.26 9.82
N PHE A 160 2.09 1.89 8.93
CA PHE A 160 3.55 1.84 9.02
C PHE A 160 4.07 2.54 10.28
N TYR A 161 3.58 3.73 10.60
CA TYR A 161 4.03 4.44 11.80
C TYR A 161 3.71 3.65 13.09
N ASN A 162 2.52 3.05 13.19
CA ASN A 162 2.11 2.31 14.37
C ASN A 162 2.67 0.90 14.47
N ASN A 163 3.23 0.35 13.38
CA ASN A 163 3.92 -0.94 13.41
C ASN A 163 5.43 -0.79 13.68
N TYR A 164 6.05 0.28 13.17
CA TYR A 164 7.51 0.42 13.10
C TYR A 164 8.09 1.56 13.94
N THR A 165 7.26 2.39 14.60
CA THR A 165 7.71 3.51 15.45
C THR A 165 7.11 3.46 16.85
N SER A 166 7.78 4.07 17.82
CA SER A 166 7.26 4.28 19.18
C SER A 166 6.51 5.61 19.32
N ILE A 167 6.25 6.30 18.20
CA ILE A 167 5.74 7.66 18.18
C ILE A 167 4.25 7.68 18.52
N THR A 168 3.85 8.61 19.39
CA THR A 168 2.45 8.91 19.68
C THR A 168 2.14 10.32 19.22
N LYS A 169 1.10 10.49 18.41
CA LYS A 169 0.66 11.79 17.89
C LYS A 169 -0.81 11.74 17.50
N THR A 170 -1.57 12.78 17.83
CA THR A 170 -2.91 12.97 17.25
C THR A 170 -2.81 14.00 16.14
N LEU A 171 -3.29 13.63 14.97
CA LEU A 171 -3.24 14.43 13.76
C LEU A 171 -4.62 14.97 13.42
N THR A 172 -4.66 16.20 12.90
CA THR A 172 -5.87 16.76 12.29
C THR A 172 -5.58 17.00 10.82
N VAL A 173 -6.31 16.28 9.96
CA VAL A 173 -6.06 16.25 8.52
C VAL A 173 -7.16 17.02 7.80
N TYR A 174 -6.77 17.86 6.84
CA TYR A 174 -7.69 18.67 6.04
C TYR A 174 -7.46 18.45 4.55
N TYR A 175 -8.55 18.58 3.78
CA TYR A 175 -8.46 18.91 2.36
C TYR A 175 -8.58 20.42 2.21
N GLU A 176 -7.52 21.07 1.73
CA GLU A 176 -7.40 22.53 1.60
C GLU A 176 -6.91 22.85 0.18
N PRO A 177 -7.82 23.07 -0.79
CA PRO A 177 -7.47 23.24 -2.20
C PRO A 177 -6.46 24.36 -2.50
N SER A 178 -6.33 25.34 -1.59
CA SER A 178 -5.36 26.44 -1.69
C SER A 178 -3.91 26.02 -1.44
N VAL A 179 -3.68 24.86 -0.83
CA VAL A 179 -2.35 24.25 -0.68
C VAL A 179 -1.94 23.63 -2.02
N SER A 180 -0.71 23.87 -2.46
CA SER A 180 -0.21 23.39 -3.76
C SER A 180 0.06 21.87 -3.78
N THR A 181 0.53 21.32 -2.66
CA THR A 181 0.94 19.91 -2.53
C THR A 181 0.32 19.28 -1.28
N ALA A 182 1.08 19.10 -0.22
CA ALA A 182 0.65 18.84 1.13
C ALA A 182 1.60 19.59 2.09
N ASP A 183 1.16 19.86 3.32
CA ASP A 183 2.03 20.41 4.35
C ASP A 183 1.65 19.90 5.74
N GLY A 184 2.67 19.47 6.49
CA GLY A 184 2.61 19.04 7.87
C GLY A 184 3.19 20.09 8.82
N ASN A 185 2.48 20.36 9.91
CA ASN A 185 2.91 21.29 10.95
C ASN A 185 3.18 20.55 12.28
N ILE A 186 4.15 21.03 13.05
CA ILE A 186 4.52 20.44 14.35
C ILE A 186 3.36 20.38 15.35
N ASN A 187 2.33 21.22 15.17
CA ASN A 187 1.11 21.15 15.98
C ASN A 187 0.22 19.92 15.70
N GLY A 188 0.56 19.09 14.70
CA GLY A 188 -0.21 17.90 14.30
C GLY A 188 -1.19 18.14 13.15
N THR A 189 -1.20 19.31 12.55
CA THR A 189 -2.02 19.59 11.36
C THR A 189 -1.33 19.06 10.11
N ILE A 190 -2.08 18.36 9.25
CA ILE A 190 -1.68 18.04 7.88
C ILE A 190 -2.74 18.57 6.93
N ARG A 191 -2.33 19.25 5.86
CA ARG A 191 -3.24 19.72 4.80
C ARG A 191 -2.84 19.10 3.48
N PHE A 192 -3.80 18.54 2.77
CA PHE A 192 -3.62 18.11 1.38
C PHE A 192 -4.27 19.10 0.43
N GLY A 193 -3.52 19.48 -0.60
CA GLY A 193 -3.93 20.37 -1.67
C GLY A 193 -4.85 19.73 -2.70
N SER A 194 -5.19 20.48 -3.75
CA SER A 194 -6.07 20.02 -4.82
C SER A 194 -5.47 18.93 -5.71
N ASN A 195 -4.14 18.82 -5.80
CA ASN A 195 -3.51 17.86 -6.70
C ASN A 195 -3.53 16.42 -6.12
N ARG A 196 -4.26 15.52 -6.79
CA ARG A 196 -4.45 14.12 -6.38
C ARG A 196 -3.19 13.29 -6.36
N SER A 197 -2.14 13.68 -7.10
CA SER A 197 -0.86 12.95 -7.07
C SER A 197 -0.21 12.97 -5.69
N TYR A 198 -0.53 13.95 -4.84
CA TYR A 198 -0.01 14.06 -3.47
C TYR A 198 -0.90 13.38 -2.43
N MET A 199 -2.09 12.91 -2.79
CA MET A 199 -2.98 12.18 -1.88
C MET A 199 -2.65 10.68 -1.86
N ASN A 200 -1.40 10.38 -1.52
CA ASN A 200 -0.85 9.03 -1.48
C ASN A 200 -0.10 8.81 -0.15
N HIS A 201 0.13 7.54 0.22
CA HIS A 201 0.70 7.19 1.51
C HIS A 201 2.16 7.64 1.69
N ILE A 202 2.94 7.78 0.61
CA ILE A 202 4.33 8.25 0.66
C ILE A 202 4.35 9.73 1.11
N THR A 203 3.53 10.56 0.45
CA THR A 203 3.35 11.96 0.87
C THR A 203 2.78 12.05 2.29
N ALA A 204 1.78 11.23 2.63
CA ALA A 204 1.25 11.21 3.99
C ALA A 204 2.31 10.88 5.05
N MET A 205 3.17 9.89 4.81
CA MET A 205 4.27 9.55 5.72
C MET A 205 5.28 10.70 5.85
N HIS A 206 5.63 11.33 4.73
CA HIS A 206 6.48 12.52 4.72
C HIS A 206 5.89 13.66 5.58
N GLU A 207 4.61 13.98 5.41
CA GLU A 207 3.97 15.04 6.21
C GLU A 207 3.88 14.67 7.70
N ILE A 208 3.66 13.39 8.03
CA ILE A 208 3.70 12.92 9.43
C ILE A 208 5.08 13.18 10.03
N ALA A 209 6.17 12.94 9.29
CA ALA A 209 7.54 13.25 9.74
C ALA A 209 7.69 14.73 10.13
N HIS A 210 7.13 15.65 9.33
CA HIS A 210 7.09 17.07 9.67
C HIS A 210 6.29 17.35 10.95
N THR A 211 5.18 16.67 11.19
CA THR A 211 4.40 16.88 12.42
C THR A 211 5.10 16.41 13.69
N VAL A 212 6.12 15.56 13.56
CA VAL A 212 6.85 14.98 14.70
C VAL A 212 8.23 15.62 14.91
N GLY A 213 8.66 16.53 14.02
CA GLY A 213 9.79 17.43 14.26
C GLY A 213 10.77 17.58 13.11
N VAL A 214 10.65 16.77 12.04
CA VAL A 214 11.51 16.90 10.85
C VAL A 214 11.25 18.25 10.20
N GLY A 215 12.28 19.08 10.02
CA GLY A 215 12.15 20.42 9.42
C GLY A 215 11.36 21.47 10.23
N THR A 216 10.64 21.07 11.27
CA THR A 216 9.71 21.94 12.01
C THR A 216 10.08 22.11 13.49
N SER A 217 10.88 21.20 14.04
CA SER A 217 11.35 21.30 15.42
C SER A 217 12.40 22.40 15.54
N GLY A 218 12.37 23.17 16.63
CA GLY A 218 13.39 24.19 16.91
C GLY A 218 14.81 23.62 17.03
N LYS A 219 14.95 22.29 17.23
CA LYS A 219 16.24 21.59 17.24
C LYS A 219 16.72 21.15 15.86
N TRP A 220 15.86 21.10 14.85
CA TRP A 220 16.17 20.52 13.54
C TRP A 220 17.45 21.09 12.93
N SER A 221 17.51 22.42 12.77
CA SER A 221 18.66 23.08 12.13
C SER A 221 19.96 22.91 12.91
N SER A 222 19.90 22.74 14.24
CA SER A 222 21.11 22.48 15.05
C SER A 222 21.69 21.09 14.84
N LEU A 223 20.87 20.15 14.37
CA LEU A 223 21.29 18.79 14.05
C LEU A 223 21.74 18.66 12.59
N ILE A 224 21.60 19.70 11.76
CA ILE A 224 22.13 19.73 10.40
C ILE A 224 23.42 20.57 10.38
N VAL A 225 24.57 19.91 10.33
CA VAL A 225 25.89 20.57 10.27
C VAL A 225 26.52 20.27 8.92
N ASN A 226 26.80 21.31 8.14
CA ASN A 226 27.36 21.18 6.77
C ASN A 226 26.55 20.23 5.87
N GLY A 227 25.22 20.29 5.97
CA GLY A 227 24.29 19.46 5.18
C GLY A 227 24.23 17.99 5.61
N VAL A 228 24.76 17.64 6.79
CA VAL A 228 24.72 16.29 7.36
C VAL A 228 23.95 16.33 8.68
N TYR A 229 23.02 15.40 8.85
CA TYR A 229 22.34 15.18 10.12
C TYR A 229 23.28 14.52 11.14
N THR A 230 23.49 15.15 12.29
CA THR A 230 24.49 14.75 13.29
C THR A 230 23.92 14.08 14.53
N GLY A 231 22.62 13.79 14.56
CA GLY A 231 22.00 13.08 15.68
C GLY A 231 22.52 11.63 15.77
N PRO A 232 22.98 11.17 16.96
CA PRO A 232 23.65 9.89 17.10
C PRO A 232 22.73 8.69 16.83
N ASN A 233 21.45 8.76 17.20
CA ASN A 233 20.52 7.65 17.01
C ASN A 233 20.16 7.46 15.53
N ALA A 234 19.81 8.54 14.81
CA ALA A 234 19.52 8.42 13.38
C ALA A 234 20.77 8.04 12.56
N THR A 235 21.95 8.51 12.97
CA THR A 235 23.23 8.09 12.38
C THR A 235 23.48 6.59 12.58
N ALA A 236 23.21 6.05 13.77
CA ALA A 236 23.30 4.62 14.00
C ALA A 236 22.28 3.83 13.16
N ALA A 237 21.05 4.36 13.03
CA ALA A 237 19.99 3.73 12.26
C ALA A 237 20.36 3.60 10.77
N ILE A 238 20.84 4.66 10.13
CA ILE A 238 21.19 4.60 8.70
C ILE A 238 22.31 3.59 8.43
N ARG A 239 23.32 3.52 9.32
CA ARG A 239 24.44 2.58 9.18
C ARG A 239 24.01 1.14 9.38
N ALA A 240 23.04 0.90 10.26
CA ALA A 240 22.44 -0.43 10.44
C ALA A 240 21.61 -0.84 9.22
N ILE A 241 20.85 0.09 8.62
CA ILE A 241 20.04 -0.16 7.42
C ILE A 241 20.93 -0.49 6.23
N THR A 242 22.02 0.26 6.02
CA THR A 242 22.87 0.10 4.83
C THR A 242 23.98 -0.95 5.00
N GLY A 243 24.32 -1.32 6.23
CA GLY A 243 25.52 -2.09 6.53
C GLY A 243 26.84 -1.32 6.33
N ASP A 244 26.78 -0.02 6.04
CA ASP A 244 27.94 0.83 5.80
C ASP A 244 28.19 1.76 7.00
N SER A 245 29.33 1.57 7.67
CA SER A 245 29.77 2.39 8.80
C SER A 245 30.01 3.87 8.47
N ASN A 246 30.15 4.22 7.19
CA ASN A 246 30.34 5.59 6.71
C ASN A 246 29.04 6.24 6.21
N ALA A 247 27.91 5.52 6.22
CA ALA A 247 26.64 6.06 5.78
C ALA A 247 26.25 7.29 6.63
N VAL A 248 25.69 8.29 5.95
CA VAL A 248 25.24 9.55 6.53
C VAL A 248 23.83 9.88 6.05
N ILE A 249 23.07 10.54 6.92
CA ILE A 249 21.83 11.21 6.52
C ILE A 249 22.21 12.64 6.15
N LYS A 250 21.85 13.05 4.94
CA LYS A 250 21.93 14.43 4.47
C LYS A 250 20.62 15.14 4.79
N GLY A 251 20.66 16.46 4.88
CA GLY A 251 19.46 17.25 5.06
C GLY A 251 19.68 18.74 4.84
N ASP A 252 18.57 19.45 4.70
CA ASP A 252 18.50 20.89 4.56
C ASP A 252 17.64 21.51 5.68
N SER A 253 17.12 22.72 5.47
CA SER A 253 16.27 23.40 6.46
C SER A 253 14.98 22.66 6.80
N THR A 254 14.54 21.74 5.94
CA THR A 254 13.20 21.17 5.96
C THR A 254 13.22 19.65 5.81
N HIS A 255 14.06 19.11 4.93
CA HIS A 255 14.03 17.73 4.47
C HIS A 255 15.31 16.97 4.82
N PHE A 256 15.24 15.65 4.70
CA PHE A 256 16.41 14.77 4.80
C PHE A 256 16.40 13.72 3.68
N TRP A 257 17.57 13.12 3.44
CA TRP A 257 17.74 11.99 2.53
C TRP A 257 18.98 11.17 2.94
N PRO A 258 19.05 9.86 2.67
CA PRO A 258 18.02 9.02 2.02
C PRO A 258 16.81 8.74 2.93
N TYR A 259 15.78 8.10 2.36
CA TYR A 259 14.54 7.69 3.04
C TYR A 259 13.72 8.85 3.64
N GLY A 260 13.88 10.07 3.11
CA GLY A 260 13.04 11.22 3.48
C GLY A 260 11.64 11.17 2.90
N LEU A 261 11.43 10.36 1.86
CA LEU A 261 10.17 10.25 1.13
C LEU A 261 9.74 11.58 0.50
N ASN A 262 10.70 12.41 0.07
CA ASN A 262 10.42 13.75 -0.47
C ASN A 262 9.76 13.66 -1.86
N TYR A 263 10.04 12.58 -2.59
CA TYR A 263 9.38 12.24 -3.84
C TYR A 263 8.91 10.78 -3.84
N THR A 264 7.80 10.52 -4.53
CA THR A 264 7.29 9.15 -4.71
C THR A 264 8.29 8.24 -5.44
N SER A 265 9.11 8.81 -6.30
CA SER A 265 10.20 8.11 -7.01
C SER A 265 11.35 7.65 -6.10
N GLU A 266 11.41 8.10 -4.84
CA GLU A 266 12.40 7.58 -3.88
C GLU A 266 12.05 6.17 -3.39
N VAL A 267 10.78 5.75 -3.53
CA VAL A 267 10.29 4.47 -3.01
C VAL A 267 10.37 3.41 -4.10
N LYS A 268 11.06 2.31 -3.78
CA LYS A 268 11.17 1.12 -4.63
C LYS A 268 10.44 -0.08 -4.04
N SER A 269 10.27 -0.11 -2.72
CA SER A 269 9.58 -1.17 -2.00
C SER A 269 9.05 -0.69 -0.64
N ASP A 270 8.19 -1.49 -0.01
CA ASP A 270 7.73 -1.25 1.37
C ASP A 270 8.90 -1.15 2.38
N GLN A 271 10.06 -1.73 2.07
CA GLN A 271 11.24 -1.62 2.93
C GLN A 271 11.73 -0.17 3.06
N ASP A 272 11.55 0.66 2.03
CA ASP A 272 11.91 2.08 2.09
C ASP A 272 11.01 2.85 3.06
N LEU A 273 9.72 2.47 3.14
CA LEU A 273 8.75 3.02 4.08
C LEU A 273 9.07 2.61 5.53
N ILE A 274 9.49 1.36 5.73
CA ILE A 274 9.95 0.86 7.03
C ILE A 274 11.23 1.60 7.46
N ASN A 275 12.19 1.76 6.55
CA ASN A 275 13.43 2.47 6.81
C ASN A 275 13.18 3.94 7.17
N HIS A 276 12.24 4.60 6.49
CA HIS A 276 11.76 5.92 6.87
C HIS A 276 11.26 5.95 8.33
N CYS A 277 10.35 5.04 8.70
CA CYS A 277 9.84 4.95 10.07
C CYS A 277 10.96 4.75 11.11
N ILE A 278 11.92 3.86 10.83
CA ILE A 278 13.07 3.59 11.72
C ILE A 278 13.91 4.86 11.91
N ILE A 279 14.20 5.57 10.82
CA ILE A 279 15.00 6.80 10.85
C ILE A 279 14.26 7.90 11.62
N VAL A 280 12.97 8.14 11.34
CA VAL A 280 12.18 9.17 12.02
C VAL A 280 12.03 8.87 13.52
N ASP A 281 11.81 7.61 13.91
CA ASP A 281 11.78 7.19 15.33
C ASP A 281 13.14 7.43 16.01
N ALA A 282 14.24 7.20 15.30
CA ALA A 282 15.58 7.47 15.82
C ALA A 282 15.84 8.98 15.95
N MET A 283 15.41 9.78 14.98
CA MET A 283 15.50 11.25 15.06
C MET A 283 14.71 11.79 16.26
N LYS A 284 13.54 11.22 16.59
CA LYS A 284 12.81 11.58 17.81
C LYS A 284 13.63 11.36 19.09
N LYS A 285 14.47 10.33 19.12
CA LYS A 285 15.39 10.08 20.26
C LYS A 285 16.55 11.05 20.30
N ASP A 286 16.95 11.60 19.15
CA ASP A 286 17.89 12.72 19.07
C ASP A 286 17.26 14.07 19.51
N GLY A 287 15.95 14.07 19.73
CA GLY A 287 15.24 15.12 20.46
C GLY A 287 14.58 16.17 19.56
N ILE A 288 14.36 15.89 18.27
CA ILE A 288 13.43 16.70 17.45
C ILE A 288 11.98 16.48 17.85
#